data_AF-A0A084ET33-F1
#
_entry.id   AF-A0A084ET33-F1
#
_cell.length_a   1.000
_cell.length_b   1.000
_cell.length_c   1.000
_cell.angle_alpha   90.00
_cell.angle_beta   90.00
_cell.angle_gamma   90.00
#
_symmetry.space_group_name_H-M   'P 1'
#
loop_
_entity.id
_entity.type
_entity.pdbx_description
1 polymer ?
#
loop_
_entity_poly.entity_id
_entity_poly.type
_entity_poly.pdbx_seq_one_letter_code
_entity_poly.pdbx_strand_id
1 'polypeptide(L)'
;MMLSVAEIKNIWNGWIESSFNPWVGAKFSSEEISDRLDLDYNSDGAFCFFKIDNGSVEVDPFTARDRPYMVDVSHPMGLRVNFFLALLKDAVRNFGVSGSARICLFVADEYVSDLRGPVFFFQKPKGGRALLLPDIDLIILGYCADSDGRFGDSVAWEDKRSHAIFVGSTTGNVPLTAQHVHQRSNARIRAAMFFRGHDNVAFELPNICQVDSEETKNLIESLDIAGPGRDWIEQQKSRYQISIDGNGATCARVSISLHSKSVLMMYDSNNHLYYFDGLIPWTHYIPIVEDLNILRVLEDSDRFEEVHSEIAKRSRVFAQQILTRHAILSYTARLLQNYINEFGSDGGVVANDHSDPFVDSRVHLQGVGDYYADFGAWNGLEGRPIEGFTLIPANGLISEHVGYAAIAEDGRVFHVDGDGLYCGTRGQSLALRGMTAQLQNGADEKYQMTIMERFADGHERTNRGGEMLIAHTAPLISFRIDIKPIEKEKLKPWWNFWS
;
A
#
# COMPACT_ATOMS: atom_id res chain seq x y z
N MET A 1 13.46 16.09 -1.19
CA MET A 1 13.09 16.72 0.09
C MET A 1 11.84 16.00 0.58
N MET A 2 11.78 15.59 1.84
CA MET A 2 10.57 14.98 2.39
C MET A 2 9.48 16.06 2.54
N LEU A 3 8.30 15.80 2.00
CA LEU A 3 7.10 16.61 2.24
C LEU A 3 6.66 16.49 3.70
N SER A 4 6.15 17.57 4.28
CA SER A 4 5.49 17.57 5.58
C SER A 4 4.14 16.85 5.53
N VAL A 5 3.65 16.42 6.70
CA VAL A 5 2.32 15.81 6.83
C VAL A 5 1.21 16.73 6.30
N ALA A 6 1.33 18.05 6.48
CA ALA A 6 0.35 19.01 5.98
C ALA A 6 0.35 19.10 4.44
N GLU A 7 1.54 19.08 3.82
CA GLU A 7 1.67 19.08 2.36
C GLU A 7 1.10 17.80 1.75
N ILE A 8 1.39 16.64 2.34
CA ILE A 8 0.83 15.36 1.89
C ILE A 8 -0.71 15.39 1.97
N LYS A 9 -1.27 15.90 3.07
CA LYS A 9 -2.73 16.04 3.23
C LYS A 9 -3.33 16.96 2.16
N ASN A 10 -2.67 18.08 1.84
CA ASN A 10 -3.15 18.99 0.80
C ASN A 10 -3.13 18.33 -0.59
N ILE A 11 -2.10 17.54 -0.89
CA ILE A 11 -2.01 16.75 -2.12
C ILE A 11 -3.17 15.76 -2.20
N TRP A 12 -3.42 14.98 -1.14
CA TRP A 12 -4.54 14.04 -1.09
C TRP A 12 -5.90 14.71 -1.24
N ASN A 13 -6.11 15.85 -0.58
CA ASN A 13 -7.36 16.61 -0.71
C ASN A 13 -7.60 17.00 -2.17
N GLY A 14 -6.56 17.43 -2.90
CA GLY A 14 -6.67 17.71 -4.33
C GLY A 14 -7.07 16.48 -5.16
N TRP A 15 -6.52 15.30 -4.87
CA TRP A 15 -6.87 14.05 -5.57
C TRP A 15 -8.30 13.59 -5.25
N ILE A 16 -8.70 13.71 -3.98
CA ILE A 16 -10.04 13.39 -3.53
C ILE A 16 -11.04 14.34 -4.18
N GLU A 17 -10.86 15.65 -4.06
CA GLU A 17 -11.71 16.67 -4.70
C GLU A 17 -11.85 16.42 -6.20
N SER A 18 -10.75 16.13 -6.89
CA SER A 18 -10.75 15.77 -8.31
C SER A 18 -11.65 14.57 -8.61
N SER A 19 -11.64 13.54 -7.76
CA SER A 19 -12.50 12.36 -7.91
C SER A 19 -13.98 12.65 -7.64
N PHE A 20 -14.28 13.64 -6.81
CA PHE A 20 -15.64 14.07 -6.47
C PHE A 20 -16.23 15.11 -7.44
N ASN A 21 -15.39 15.83 -8.20
CA ASN A 21 -15.82 16.85 -9.18
C ASN A 21 -16.96 16.40 -10.13
N PRO A 22 -17.00 15.15 -10.64
CA PRO A 22 -18.10 14.68 -11.48
C PRO A 22 -19.46 14.56 -10.78
N TRP A 23 -19.49 14.72 -9.45
CA TRP A 23 -20.65 14.45 -8.59
C TRP A 23 -21.11 15.67 -7.79
N VAL A 24 -20.19 16.51 -7.28
CA VAL A 24 -20.49 17.65 -6.39
C VAL A 24 -21.31 18.77 -7.05
N GLY A 25 -21.31 18.84 -8.40
CA GLY A 25 -22.11 19.84 -9.15
C GLY A 25 -23.60 19.51 -9.26
N ALA A 26 -23.99 18.26 -9.03
CA ALA A 26 -25.38 17.82 -9.07
C ALA A 26 -25.84 17.61 -7.63
N LYS A 27 -26.74 18.49 -7.15
CA LYS A 27 -27.30 18.44 -5.80
C LYS A 27 -28.21 17.20 -5.64
N PHE A 28 -27.62 16.02 -5.57
CA PHE A 28 -28.35 14.78 -5.33
C PHE A 28 -28.67 14.65 -3.85
N SER A 29 -29.91 14.30 -3.54
CA SER A 29 -30.29 13.80 -2.22
C SER A 29 -29.69 12.41 -1.98
N SER A 30 -29.58 12.01 -0.71
CA SER A 30 -29.10 10.68 -0.33
C SER A 30 -29.98 9.55 -0.92
N GLU A 31 -31.28 9.81 -1.10
CA GLU A 31 -32.22 8.88 -1.76
C GLU A 31 -31.91 8.74 -3.26
N GLU A 32 -31.69 9.84 -3.98
CA GLU A 32 -31.29 9.79 -5.39
C GLU A 32 -29.94 9.10 -5.60
N ILE A 33 -28.98 9.28 -4.68
CA ILE A 33 -27.72 8.54 -4.72
C ILE A 33 -27.99 7.05 -4.52
N SER A 34 -28.80 6.67 -3.52
CA SER A 34 -29.17 5.28 -3.28
C SER A 34 -29.76 4.62 -4.54
N ASP A 35 -30.73 5.27 -5.19
CA ASP A 35 -31.36 4.75 -6.40
C ASP A 35 -30.37 4.56 -7.55
N ARG A 36 -29.44 5.52 -7.72
CA ARG A 36 -28.38 5.44 -8.74
C ARG A 36 -27.42 4.29 -8.48
N LEU A 37 -27.01 4.10 -7.23
CA LEU A 37 -26.15 2.99 -6.86
C LEU A 37 -26.85 1.63 -7.03
N ASP A 38 -28.16 1.54 -6.78
CA ASP A 38 -28.92 0.31 -7.03
C ASP A 38 -28.96 -0.02 -8.53
N LEU A 39 -29.06 0.98 -9.40
CA LEU A 39 -28.97 0.77 -10.85
C LEU A 39 -27.58 0.28 -11.29
N ASP A 40 -26.51 0.84 -10.72
CA ASP A 40 -25.13 0.39 -11.00
C ASP A 40 -24.91 -1.03 -10.46
N TYR A 41 -25.33 -1.30 -9.22
CA TYR A 41 -25.26 -2.62 -8.60
C TYR A 41 -25.91 -3.69 -9.47
N ASN A 42 -27.10 -3.44 -10.01
CA ASN A 42 -27.81 -4.40 -10.87
C ASN A 42 -27.20 -4.57 -12.27
N SER A 43 -26.27 -3.72 -12.68
CA SER A 43 -25.66 -3.80 -14.01
C SER A 43 -24.55 -4.84 -14.13
N ASP A 44 -23.90 -5.18 -13.01
CA ASP A 44 -22.79 -6.15 -12.99
C ASP A 44 -22.73 -6.93 -11.67
N GLY A 45 -22.39 -8.21 -11.75
CA GLY A 45 -22.24 -9.09 -10.59
C GLY A 45 -21.11 -8.70 -9.64
N ALA A 46 -20.12 -7.94 -10.09
CA ALA A 46 -18.94 -7.53 -9.33
C ALA A 46 -19.16 -6.32 -8.40
N PHE A 47 -20.32 -5.68 -8.43
CA PHE A 47 -20.64 -4.63 -7.46
C PHE A 47 -21.02 -5.22 -6.10
N CYS A 48 -20.57 -4.55 -5.03
CA CYS A 48 -20.82 -4.94 -3.64
C CYS A 48 -21.13 -3.69 -2.81
N PHE A 49 -22.16 -3.75 -1.96
CA PHE A 49 -22.45 -2.68 -1.02
C PHE A 49 -21.76 -2.90 0.33
N PHE A 50 -21.28 -1.81 0.90
CA PHE A 50 -20.81 -1.74 2.28
C PHE A 50 -21.61 -0.69 3.03
N LYS A 51 -21.86 -0.97 4.31
CA LYS A 51 -22.48 -0.02 5.22
C LYS A 51 -21.42 0.51 6.18
N ILE A 52 -21.35 1.84 6.27
CA ILE A 52 -20.55 2.55 7.26
C ILE A 52 -21.52 3.18 8.25
N ASP A 53 -21.27 2.97 9.54
CA ASP A 53 -22.09 3.53 10.61
C ASP A 53 -21.22 3.87 11.82
N ASN A 54 -20.96 5.16 12.03
CA ASN A 54 -20.30 5.73 13.21
C ASN A 54 -19.08 4.95 13.70
N GLY A 55 -18.05 4.85 12.85
CA GLY A 55 -16.81 4.16 13.22
C GLY A 55 -16.84 2.63 12.98
N SER A 56 -17.90 2.09 12.39
CA SER A 56 -18.00 0.68 12.02
C SER A 56 -18.24 0.49 10.51
N VAL A 57 -17.79 -0.66 9.98
CA VAL A 57 -18.00 -1.06 8.58
C VAL A 57 -18.40 -2.52 8.50
N GLU A 58 -19.41 -2.83 7.71
CA GLU A 58 -19.84 -4.19 7.37
C GLU A 58 -20.22 -4.30 5.89
N VAL A 59 -20.24 -5.53 5.36
CA VAL A 59 -20.88 -5.79 4.06
C VAL A 59 -22.37 -5.57 4.24
N ASP A 60 -23.01 -4.84 3.32
CA ASP A 60 -24.42 -4.51 3.45
C ASP A 60 -25.27 -5.81 3.48
N PRO A 61 -26.20 -5.96 4.44
CA PRO A 61 -27.06 -7.14 4.52
C PRO A 61 -27.86 -7.42 3.24
N PHE A 62 -28.14 -6.42 2.41
CA PHE A 62 -28.74 -6.61 1.09
C PHE A 62 -27.82 -7.42 0.18
N THR A 63 -26.55 -7.02 0.03
CA THR A 63 -25.57 -7.77 -0.78
C THR A 63 -25.35 -9.18 -0.23
N ALA A 64 -25.24 -9.34 1.08
CA ALA A 64 -25.08 -10.66 1.68
C ALA A 64 -26.24 -11.64 1.36
N ARG A 65 -27.46 -11.12 1.21
CA ARG A 65 -28.65 -11.92 0.82
C ARG A 65 -28.75 -12.13 -0.69
N ASP A 66 -28.53 -11.09 -1.48
CA ASP A 66 -28.72 -11.10 -2.94
C ASP A 66 -27.57 -11.82 -3.66
N ARG A 67 -26.33 -11.64 -3.18
CA ARG A 67 -25.11 -12.22 -3.73
C ARG A 67 -24.33 -12.97 -2.64
N PRO A 68 -24.79 -14.14 -2.19
CA PRO A 68 -24.13 -14.87 -1.10
C PRO A 68 -22.67 -15.25 -1.41
N TYR A 69 -22.30 -15.40 -2.68
CA TYR A 69 -20.91 -15.64 -3.09
C TYR A 69 -19.97 -14.45 -2.82
N MET A 70 -20.50 -13.24 -2.59
CA MET A 70 -19.71 -12.06 -2.19
C MET A 70 -19.29 -12.08 -0.73
N VAL A 71 -19.91 -12.92 0.11
CA VAL A 71 -19.51 -13.11 1.51
C VAL A 71 -18.81 -14.45 1.75
N ASP A 72 -18.69 -15.27 0.70
CA ASP A 72 -17.97 -16.53 0.72
C ASP A 72 -16.49 -16.33 0.36
N VAL A 73 -15.61 -16.43 1.35
CA VAL A 73 -14.16 -16.26 1.17
C VAL A 73 -13.51 -17.36 0.31
N SER A 74 -14.21 -18.45 0.01
CA SER A 74 -13.75 -19.46 -0.94
C SER A 74 -13.97 -19.04 -2.40
N HIS A 75 -14.88 -18.09 -2.64
CA HIS A 75 -15.09 -17.51 -3.95
C HIS A 75 -14.09 -16.36 -4.20
N PRO A 76 -13.47 -16.25 -5.40
CA PRO A 76 -12.48 -15.20 -5.66
C PRO A 76 -12.97 -13.78 -5.40
N MET A 77 -14.22 -13.48 -5.76
CA MET A 77 -14.82 -12.17 -5.46
C MET A 77 -15.10 -11.98 -3.97
N GLY A 78 -15.58 -13.00 -3.27
CA GLY A 78 -15.85 -12.90 -1.83
C GLY A 78 -14.56 -12.73 -1.02
N LEU A 79 -13.45 -13.33 -1.46
CA LEU A 79 -12.13 -13.06 -0.93
C LEU A 79 -11.72 -11.58 -1.08
N ARG A 80 -11.92 -10.99 -2.27
CA ARG A 80 -11.65 -9.56 -2.50
C ARG A 80 -12.56 -8.65 -1.67
N VAL A 81 -13.85 -8.98 -1.54
CA VAL A 81 -14.79 -8.24 -0.66
C VAL A 81 -14.29 -8.25 0.78
N ASN A 82 -13.86 -9.40 1.29
CA ASN A 82 -13.33 -9.52 2.65
C ASN A 82 -12.05 -8.70 2.85
N PHE A 83 -11.20 -8.63 1.84
CA PHE A 83 -9.99 -7.81 1.83
C PHE A 83 -10.29 -6.30 1.84
N PHE A 84 -11.23 -5.85 1.02
CA PHE A 84 -11.71 -4.47 1.10
C PHE A 84 -12.40 -4.17 2.44
N LEU A 85 -13.17 -5.11 2.99
CA LEU A 85 -13.79 -4.95 4.31
C LEU A 85 -12.73 -4.70 5.39
N ALA A 86 -11.62 -5.44 5.37
CA ALA A 86 -10.52 -5.24 6.32
C ALA A 86 -9.88 -3.84 6.16
N LEU A 87 -9.55 -3.44 4.92
CA LEU A 87 -9.02 -2.11 4.61
C LEU A 87 -9.94 -1.00 5.13
N LEU A 88 -11.24 -1.08 4.85
CA LEU A 88 -12.23 -0.08 5.25
C LEU A 88 -12.39 -0.04 6.77
N LYS A 89 -12.46 -1.20 7.45
CA LYS A 89 -12.51 -1.28 8.92
C LYS A 89 -11.30 -0.62 9.55
N ASP A 90 -10.11 -0.89 9.03
CA ASP A 90 -8.87 -0.30 9.53
C ASP A 90 -8.85 1.22 9.33
N ALA A 91 -9.24 1.70 8.15
CA ALA A 91 -9.30 3.13 7.88
C ALA A 91 -10.30 3.84 8.80
N VAL A 92 -11.52 3.31 8.91
CA VAL A 92 -12.59 3.90 9.73
C VAL A 92 -12.24 3.91 11.22
N ARG A 93 -11.73 2.78 11.74
CA ARG A 93 -11.35 2.63 13.15
C ARG A 93 -10.18 3.52 13.53
N ASN A 94 -9.14 3.56 12.71
CA ASN A 94 -7.86 4.16 13.09
C ASN A 94 -7.80 5.67 12.83
N PHE A 95 -8.65 6.20 11.93
CA PHE A 95 -8.63 7.61 11.54
C PHE A 95 -9.96 8.34 11.81
N GLY A 96 -10.90 7.71 12.52
CA GLY A 96 -12.08 8.36 13.07
C GLY A 96 -13.07 8.84 12.00
N VAL A 97 -13.56 7.93 11.15
CA VAL A 97 -14.63 8.23 10.20
C VAL A 97 -15.99 8.21 10.92
N SER A 98 -16.72 9.31 10.81
CA SER A 98 -17.97 9.56 11.54
C SER A 98 -19.15 9.79 10.60
N GLY A 99 -20.37 9.50 11.08
CA GLY A 99 -21.59 9.51 10.28
C GLY A 99 -21.86 8.17 9.62
N SER A 100 -22.88 8.14 8.77
CA SER A 100 -23.42 6.91 8.21
C SER A 100 -23.70 7.05 6.72
N ALA A 101 -23.30 6.04 5.96
CA ALA A 101 -23.51 5.97 4.52
C ALA A 101 -23.52 4.52 4.03
N ARG A 102 -24.24 4.29 2.93
CA ARG A 102 -24.11 3.08 2.12
C ARG A 102 -23.23 3.40 0.92
N ILE A 103 -22.14 2.67 0.75
CA ILE A 103 -21.22 2.83 -0.39
C ILE A 103 -21.30 1.62 -1.32
N CYS A 104 -21.12 1.85 -2.61
CA CYS A 104 -20.98 0.77 -3.60
C CYS A 104 -19.52 0.69 -4.05
N LEU A 105 -18.99 -0.53 -4.14
CA LEU A 105 -17.62 -0.81 -4.60
C LEU A 105 -17.67 -1.87 -5.69
N PHE A 106 -16.94 -1.63 -6.78
CA PHE A 106 -16.69 -2.65 -7.80
C PHE A 106 -15.41 -3.43 -7.45
N VAL A 107 -15.51 -4.75 -7.25
CA VAL A 107 -14.41 -5.57 -6.72
C VAL A 107 -13.65 -6.39 -7.78
N ALA A 108 -13.98 -6.26 -9.06
CA ALA A 108 -13.26 -6.93 -10.14
C ALA A 108 -12.15 -6.04 -10.73
N ASP A 109 -11.29 -6.63 -11.57
CA ASP A 109 -10.15 -5.92 -12.20
C ASP A 109 -10.57 -4.99 -13.33
N GLU A 110 -11.77 -5.12 -13.86
CA GLU A 110 -12.22 -4.35 -15.02
C GLU A 110 -12.75 -2.97 -14.61
N TYR A 111 -12.98 -2.11 -15.59
CA TYR A 111 -13.67 -0.84 -15.39
C TYR A 111 -15.00 -0.84 -16.13
N VAL A 112 -16.08 -0.56 -15.40
CA VAL A 112 -17.41 -0.37 -15.98
C VAL A 112 -17.62 1.11 -16.26
N SER A 113 -17.90 1.45 -17.51
CA SER A 113 -18.22 2.82 -17.94
C SER A 113 -19.68 3.20 -17.60
N ASP A 114 -20.03 4.47 -17.79
CA ASP A 114 -21.40 4.99 -17.61
C ASP A 114 -22.01 4.86 -16.20
N LEU A 115 -21.16 4.99 -15.17
CA LEU A 115 -21.57 5.01 -13.77
C LEU A 115 -22.66 6.06 -13.51
N ARG A 116 -23.74 5.64 -12.85
CA ARG A 116 -24.90 6.48 -12.54
C ARG A 116 -24.75 7.15 -11.18
N GLY A 117 -24.00 6.54 -10.27
CA GLY A 117 -23.69 7.03 -8.93
C GLY A 117 -22.18 7.03 -8.61
N PRO A 118 -21.80 7.61 -7.46
CA PRO A 118 -20.42 7.71 -7.00
C PRO A 118 -19.92 6.35 -6.49
N VAL A 119 -19.53 5.49 -7.41
CA VAL A 119 -19.04 4.13 -7.11
C VAL A 119 -17.52 4.13 -6.90
N PHE A 120 -17.06 3.34 -5.94
CA PHE A 120 -15.64 3.13 -5.67
C PHE A 120 -15.05 2.08 -6.61
N PHE A 121 -13.83 2.32 -7.07
CA PHE A 121 -13.01 1.40 -7.84
C PHE A 121 -11.55 1.54 -7.38
N PHE A 122 -10.74 0.49 -7.52
CA PHE A 122 -9.29 0.63 -7.28
C PHE A 122 -8.56 1.36 -8.43
N GLN A 123 -9.16 1.36 -9.62
CA GLN A 123 -8.64 2.02 -10.81
C GLN A 123 -9.75 2.67 -11.66
N LYS A 124 -9.37 3.60 -12.55
CA LYS A 124 -10.28 4.18 -13.54
C LYS A 124 -9.54 4.69 -14.77
N PRO A 125 -10.19 4.82 -15.94
CA PRO A 125 -9.61 5.52 -17.07
C PRO A 125 -9.41 7.02 -16.76
N LYS A 126 -8.50 7.70 -17.46
CA LYS A 126 -8.32 9.15 -17.38
C LYS A 126 -9.65 9.84 -17.66
N GLY A 127 -10.07 10.74 -16.76
CA GLY A 127 -11.38 11.41 -16.84
C GLY A 127 -12.58 10.55 -16.43
N GLY A 128 -12.37 9.31 -15.96
CA GLY A 128 -13.41 8.44 -15.43
C GLY A 128 -14.07 9.00 -14.17
N ARG A 129 -15.33 8.63 -13.93
CA ARG A 129 -16.16 9.18 -12.85
C ARG A 129 -16.04 8.43 -11.51
N ALA A 130 -15.33 7.31 -11.48
CA ALA A 130 -15.19 6.52 -10.26
C ALA A 130 -14.39 7.26 -9.16
N LEU A 131 -14.73 6.94 -7.91
CA LEU A 131 -13.94 7.30 -6.74
C LEU A 131 -12.81 6.29 -6.58
N LEU A 132 -11.56 6.76 -6.56
CA LEU A 132 -10.39 5.86 -6.50
C LEU A 132 -10.08 5.48 -5.06
N LEU A 133 -10.34 4.22 -4.72
CA LEU A 133 -9.88 3.56 -3.51
C LEU A 133 -8.48 2.97 -3.74
N PRO A 134 -7.61 2.85 -2.72
CA PRO A 134 -6.39 2.09 -2.86
C PRO A 134 -6.67 0.62 -3.21
N ASP A 135 -5.82 0.04 -4.04
CA ASP A 135 -5.86 -1.38 -4.33
C ASP A 135 -5.45 -2.17 -3.08
N ILE A 136 -6.26 -3.17 -2.72
CA ILE A 136 -6.05 -4.06 -1.57
C ILE A 136 -4.74 -4.83 -1.66
N ASP A 137 -4.27 -5.10 -2.88
CA ASP A 137 -3.02 -5.82 -3.11
C ASP A 137 -1.81 -5.06 -2.56
N LEU A 138 -1.87 -3.72 -2.47
CA LEU A 138 -0.80 -2.90 -1.90
C LEU A 138 -0.48 -3.33 -0.46
N ILE A 139 -1.51 -3.57 0.35
CA ILE A 139 -1.35 -3.96 1.75
C ILE A 139 -1.17 -5.47 1.88
N ILE A 140 -2.06 -6.25 1.26
CA ILE A 140 -2.17 -7.69 1.51
C ILE A 140 -0.97 -8.46 0.98
N LEU A 141 -0.48 -8.05 -0.19
CA LEU A 141 0.70 -8.67 -0.79
C LEU A 141 1.98 -7.97 -0.34
N GLY A 142 1.89 -6.92 0.48
CA GLY A 142 3.02 -6.21 1.06
C GLY A 142 3.79 -5.36 0.05
N TYR A 143 3.13 -4.83 -0.99
CA TYR A 143 3.77 -3.93 -1.96
C TYR A 143 3.99 -2.52 -1.42
N CYS A 144 3.38 -2.16 -0.28
CA CYS A 144 3.55 -0.90 0.42
C CYS A 144 4.72 -0.89 1.43
N ALA A 145 5.54 -1.96 1.48
CA ALA A 145 6.55 -2.16 2.53
C ALA A 145 7.98 -1.80 2.11
N ASP A 146 8.71 -1.18 3.04
CA ASP A 146 10.10 -0.75 2.92
C ASP A 146 11.12 -1.88 2.64
N SER A 147 12.30 -1.41 2.23
CA SER A 147 13.44 -2.04 1.56
C SER A 147 14.03 -3.36 2.10
N ASP A 148 13.42 -4.00 3.10
CA ASP A 148 13.97 -5.18 3.79
C ASP A 148 13.06 -6.42 3.72
N GLY A 149 11.96 -6.36 2.94
CA GLY A 149 11.04 -7.46 2.71
C GLY A 149 11.27 -8.26 1.41
N ARG A 150 10.26 -9.03 0.99
CA ARG A 150 10.22 -9.80 -0.27
C ARG A 150 10.53 -8.97 -1.51
N PHE A 151 10.26 -7.67 -1.46
CA PHE A 151 10.48 -6.70 -2.54
C PHE A 151 11.55 -5.67 -2.18
N GLY A 152 12.34 -5.92 -1.14
CA GLY A 152 13.38 -5.01 -0.68
C GLY A 152 14.56 -4.95 -1.64
N ASP A 153 15.01 -3.75 -1.99
CA ASP A 153 16.12 -3.55 -2.93
C ASP A 153 17.45 -3.27 -2.20
N SER A 154 18.23 -4.33 -2.00
CA SER A 154 19.53 -4.26 -1.36
C SER A 154 20.65 -3.79 -2.31
N VAL A 155 20.44 -3.79 -3.63
CA VAL A 155 21.49 -3.50 -4.62
C VAL A 155 21.66 -1.99 -4.77
N ALA A 156 22.87 -1.48 -4.50
CA ALA A 156 23.19 -0.06 -4.70
C ALA A 156 23.06 0.34 -6.17
N TRP A 157 22.75 1.61 -6.45
CA TRP A 157 22.54 2.10 -7.83
C TRP A 157 23.76 1.83 -8.72
N GLU A 158 24.95 2.03 -8.14
CA GLU A 158 26.25 1.90 -8.78
C GLU A 158 26.54 0.44 -9.19
N ASP A 159 25.96 -0.53 -8.45
CA ASP A 159 26.11 -1.96 -8.71
C ASP A 159 25.06 -2.52 -9.68
N LYS A 160 24.07 -1.72 -10.07
CA LYS A 160 23.01 -2.14 -11.02
C LYS A 160 23.52 -2.09 -12.45
N ARG A 161 23.12 -3.09 -13.24
CA ARG A 161 23.39 -3.16 -14.69
C ARG A 161 22.58 -2.08 -15.41
N SER A 162 23.18 -1.41 -16.41
CA SER A 162 22.47 -0.48 -17.30
C SER A 162 21.57 -1.23 -18.31
N HIS A 163 20.62 -1.99 -17.77
CA HIS A 163 19.63 -2.77 -18.50
C HIS A 163 18.23 -2.35 -18.09
N ALA A 164 17.28 -2.51 -19.00
CA ALA A 164 15.85 -2.43 -18.70
C ALA A 164 15.26 -3.83 -18.56
N ILE A 165 14.30 -3.98 -17.64
CA ILE A 165 13.66 -5.29 -17.40
C ILE A 165 12.15 -5.21 -17.22
N PHE A 166 11.45 -6.17 -17.82
CA PHE A 166 10.07 -6.54 -17.57
C PHE A 166 9.97 -8.06 -17.43
N VAL A 167 9.31 -8.55 -16.39
CA VAL A 167 8.96 -9.98 -16.26
C VAL A 167 7.51 -10.09 -15.83
N GLY A 168 6.62 -10.55 -16.70
CA GLY A 168 5.18 -10.55 -16.42
C GLY A 168 4.41 -11.66 -17.13
N SER A 169 3.09 -11.60 -17.04
CA SER A 169 2.20 -12.49 -17.79
C SER A 169 1.65 -11.80 -19.04
N THR A 170 1.07 -12.58 -19.95
CA THR A 170 0.40 -12.12 -21.19
C THR A 170 -0.94 -11.42 -20.98
N THR A 171 -1.17 -10.82 -19.81
CA THR A 171 -2.41 -10.09 -19.48
C THR A 171 -2.60 -8.84 -20.36
N GLY A 172 -3.81 -8.28 -20.36
CA GLY A 172 -4.17 -7.08 -21.14
C GLY A 172 -5.25 -7.29 -22.20
N ASN A 173 -5.71 -8.54 -22.38
CA ASN A 173 -6.90 -8.87 -23.15
C ASN A 173 -7.55 -10.10 -22.49
N VAL A 174 -8.86 -10.04 -22.21
CA VAL A 174 -9.61 -11.16 -21.64
C VAL A 174 -10.85 -11.43 -22.50
N PRO A 175 -10.93 -12.58 -23.21
CA PRO A 175 -9.84 -13.50 -23.45
C PRO A 175 -8.82 -12.95 -24.47
N LEU A 176 -7.57 -13.38 -24.36
CA LEU A 176 -6.50 -13.20 -25.33
C LEU A 176 -6.70 -14.22 -26.47
N THR A 177 -6.78 -13.73 -27.71
CA THR A 177 -7.07 -14.56 -28.91
C THR A 177 -5.94 -14.51 -29.92
N ALA A 178 -5.88 -15.48 -30.84
CA ALA A 178 -4.90 -15.49 -31.93
C ALA A 178 -4.90 -14.20 -32.77
N GLN A 179 -6.07 -13.56 -32.95
CA GLN A 179 -6.16 -12.27 -33.65
C GLN A 179 -5.35 -11.18 -32.93
N HIS A 180 -5.44 -11.09 -31.59
CA HIS A 180 -4.69 -10.11 -30.82
C HIS A 180 -3.17 -10.29 -31.00
N VAL A 181 -2.72 -11.54 -31.10
CA VAL A 181 -1.32 -11.89 -31.34
C VAL A 181 -0.88 -11.46 -32.74
N HIS A 182 -1.64 -11.85 -33.78
CA HIS A 182 -1.33 -11.50 -35.17
C HIS A 182 -1.34 -9.98 -35.41
N GLN A 183 -2.29 -9.27 -34.82
CA GLN A 183 -2.43 -7.81 -34.94
C GLN A 183 -1.50 -7.05 -33.98
N ARG A 184 -0.79 -7.75 -33.08
CA ARG A 184 0.05 -7.17 -32.03
C ARG A 184 -0.70 -6.13 -31.19
N SER A 185 -1.99 -6.34 -30.96
CA SER A 185 -2.83 -5.43 -30.18
C SER A 185 -2.68 -5.65 -28.68
N ASN A 186 -2.18 -6.81 -28.25
CA ASN A 186 -1.75 -6.99 -26.85
C ASN A 186 -0.42 -6.29 -26.62
N ALA A 187 -0.42 -5.29 -25.74
CA ALA A 187 0.72 -4.40 -25.53
C ALA A 187 1.99 -5.12 -25.02
N ARG A 188 1.81 -6.16 -24.18
CA ARG A 188 2.91 -6.94 -23.59
C ARG A 188 3.57 -7.86 -24.61
N ILE A 189 2.76 -8.59 -25.39
CA ILE A 189 3.28 -9.44 -26.47
C ILE A 189 3.98 -8.59 -27.54
N ARG A 190 3.39 -7.46 -27.91
CA ARG A 190 4.00 -6.50 -28.85
C ARG A 190 5.38 -6.05 -28.37
N ALA A 191 5.50 -5.62 -27.11
CA ALA A 191 6.77 -5.19 -26.54
C ALA A 191 7.78 -6.35 -26.44
N ALA A 192 7.36 -7.53 -26.00
CA ALA A 192 8.24 -8.70 -25.91
C ALA A 192 8.83 -9.10 -27.27
N MET A 193 8.01 -9.06 -28.34
CA MET A 193 8.48 -9.28 -29.70
C MET A 193 9.42 -8.19 -30.18
N PHE A 194 9.16 -6.92 -29.83
CA PHE A 194 10.00 -5.79 -30.22
C PHE A 194 11.40 -5.87 -29.59
N PHE A 195 11.48 -6.19 -28.30
CA PHE A 195 12.76 -6.27 -27.57
C PHE A 195 13.52 -7.58 -27.78
N ARG A 196 12.98 -8.51 -28.59
CA ARG A 196 13.66 -9.78 -28.87
C ARG A 196 15.00 -9.53 -29.57
N GLY A 197 16.08 -10.02 -28.95
CA GLY A 197 17.45 -9.84 -29.45
C GLY A 197 18.12 -8.53 -29.06
N HIS A 198 17.47 -7.69 -28.24
CA HIS A 198 18.12 -6.52 -27.65
C HIS A 198 18.79 -6.88 -26.32
N ASP A 199 20.12 -7.04 -26.31
CA ASP A 199 20.89 -7.52 -25.15
C ASP A 199 20.70 -6.69 -23.88
N ASN A 200 20.40 -5.39 -24.02
CA ASN A 200 20.21 -4.47 -22.90
C ASN A 200 18.76 -4.40 -22.38
N VAL A 201 17.83 -5.17 -22.95
CA VAL A 201 16.43 -5.22 -22.52
C VAL A 201 16.00 -6.67 -22.29
N ALA A 202 15.73 -7.02 -21.04
CA ALA A 202 15.11 -8.29 -20.69
C ALA A 202 13.58 -8.11 -20.61
N PHE A 203 12.85 -8.47 -21.67
CA PHE A 203 11.38 -8.42 -21.67
C PHE A 203 10.82 -9.85 -21.77
N GLU A 204 10.35 -10.39 -20.65
CA GLU A 204 10.05 -11.82 -20.48
C GLU A 204 8.58 -12.02 -20.10
N LEU A 205 7.90 -12.96 -20.78
CA LEU A 205 6.51 -13.35 -20.51
C LEU A 205 6.38 -14.82 -20.09
N PRO A 206 6.96 -15.25 -18.96
CA PRO A 206 7.03 -16.67 -18.59
C PRO A 206 5.67 -17.31 -18.31
N ASN A 207 4.66 -16.50 -18.01
CA ASN A 207 3.32 -16.95 -17.67
C ASN A 207 2.33 -16.57 -18.78
N ILE A 208 2.04 -17.52 -19.68
CA ILE A 208 0.99 -17.38 -20.69
C ILE A 208 -0.35 -17.68 -20.03
N CYS A 209 -1.25 -16.69 -20.01
CA CYS A 209 -2.57 -16.82 -19.38
C CYS A 209 -3.65 -16.06 -20.16
N GLN A 210 -4.90 -16.27 -19.74
CA GLN A 210 -6.10 -15.62 -20.29
C GLN A 210 -6.39 -15.93 -21.77
N VAL A 211 -5.77 -16.98 -22.32
CA VAL A 211 -6.01 -17.44 -23.69
C VAL A 211 -7.42 -18.00 -23.86
N ASP A 212 -8.00 -17.80 -25.04
CA ASP A 212 -9.29 -18.39 -25.44
C ASP A 212 -9.19 -19.88 -25.79
N SER A 213 -8.05 -20.31 -26.30
CA SER A 213 -7.85 -21.69 -26.80
C SER A 213 -6.40 -22.17 -26.72
N GLU A 214 -6.21 -23.49 -26.85
CA GLU A 214 -4.88 -24.10 -26.90
C GLU A 214 -4.12 -23.71 -28.19
N GLU A 215 -4.83 -23.46 -29.30
CA GLU A 215 -4.22 -22.94 -30.53
C GLU A 215 -3.60 -21.56 -30.31
N THR A 216 -4.30 -20.65 -29.62
CA THR A 216 -3.74 -19.34 -29.27
C THR A 216 -2.53 -19.47 -28.36
N LYS A 217 -2.57 -20.39 -27.39
CA LYS A 217 -1.43 -20.66 -26.50
C LYS A 217 -0.21 -21.15 -27.28
N ASN A 218 -0.39 -22.16 -28.14
CA ASN A 218 0.67 -22.70 -29.00
C ASN A 218 1.27 -21.62 -29.92
N LEU A 219 0.42 -20.72 -30.45
CA LEU A 219 0.87 -19.58 -31.23
C LEU A 219 1.79 -18.67 -30.41
N ILE A 220 1.42 -18.32 -29.18
CA ILE A 220 2.23 -17.46 -28.30
C ILE A 220 3.55 -18.15 -27.92
N GLU A 221 3.52 -19.44 -27.57
CA GLU A 221 4.71 -20.22 -27.26
C GLU A 221 5.70 -20.23 -28.44
N SER A 222 5.19 -20.29 -29.68
CA SER A 222 6.03 -20.25 -30.89
C SER A 222 6.75 -18.91 -31.11
N LEU A 223 6.34 -17.83 -30.42
CA LEU A 223 6.99 -16.52 -30.52
C LEU A 223 8.33 -16.46 -29.77
N ASP A 224 8.60 -17.41 -28.88
CA ASP A 224 9.84 -17.49 -28.09
C ASP A 224 10.08 -16.21 -27.25
N ILE A 225 9.04 -15.80 -26.52
CA ILE A 225 9.00 -14.57 -25.69
C ILE A 225 8.86 -14.85 -24.19
N ALA A 226 8.83 -16.12 -23.79
CA ALA A 226 8.59 -16.49 -22.39
C ALA A 226 9.75 -16.06 -21.48
N GLY A 227 10.99 -16.28 -21.92
CA GLY A 227 12.18 -16.07 -21.08
C GLY A 227 12.23 -17.02 -19.87
N PRO A 228 13.30 -16.96 -19.07
CA PRO A 228 13.47 -17.82 -17.90
C PRO A 228 12.51 -17.51 -16.75
N GLY A 229 11.94 -16.30 -16.70
CA GLY A 229 11.27 -15.79 -15.52
C GLY A 229 12.27 -15.45 -14.42
N ARG A 230 12.12 -14.26 -13.84
CA ARG A 230 13.01 -13.77 -12.77
C ARG A 230 12.19 -13.22 -11.63
N ASP A 231 12.61 -13.52 -10.41
CA ASP A 231 12.03 -12.92 -9.22
C ASP A 231 12.40 -11.44 -9.10
N TRP A 232 11.92 -10.78 -8.04
CA TRP A 232 12.16 -9.36 -7.82
C TRP A 232 13.61 -9.04 -7.46
N ILE A 233 14.31 -9.95 -6.76
CA ILE A 233 15.71 -9.76 -6.38
C ILE A 233 16.58 -9.70 -7.66
N GLU A 234 16.31 -10.58 -8.62
CA GLU A 234 16.99 -10.56 -9.92
C GLU A 234 16.58 -9.36 -10.78
N GLN A 235 15.29 -8.96 -10.76
CA GLN A 235 14.83 -7.78 -11.49
C GLN A 235 15.49 -6.49 -10.98
N GLN A 236 15.67 -6.36 -9.66
CA GLN A 236 16.29 -5.21 -9.01
C GLN A 236 17.77 -5.00 -9.36
N LYS A 237 18.45 -6.00 -9.93
CA LYS A 237 19.83 -5.83 -10.47
C LYS A 237 19.89 -4.95 -11.72
N SER A 238 18.76 -4.50 -12.24
CA SER A 238 18.66 -3.64 -13.43
C SER A 238 18.39 -2.20 -13.02
N ARG A 239 19.07 -1.24 -13.65
CA ARG A 239 18.83 0.19 -13.39
C ARG A 239 17.43 0.62 -13.77
N TYR A 240 16.79 -0.03 -14.74
CA TYR A 240 15.48 0.38 -15.24
C TYR A 240 14.46 -0.75 -15.15
N GLN A 241 13.30 -0.47 -14.56
CA GLN A 241 12.17 -1.39 -14.44
C GLN A 241 11.02 -0.88 -15.31
N ILE A 242 10.63 -1.66 -16.31
CA ILE A 242 9.57 -1.30 -17.25
C ILE A 242 8.22 -1.64 -16.62
N SER A 243 7.26 -0.73 -16.70
CA SER A 243 5.86 -0.99 -16.34
C SER A 243 4.95 -0.75 -17.53
N ILE A 244 4.14 -1.76 -17.85
CA ILE A 244 3.16 -1.76 -18.92
C ILE A 244 1.89 -2.46 -18.43
N ASP A 245 0.75 -1.87 -18.76
CA ASP A 245 -0.54 -2.33 -18.27
C ASP A 245 -0.85 -3.78 -18.63
N GLY A 246 -1.65 -4.38 -17.75
CA GLY A 246 -2.32 -5.65 -18.00
C GLY A 246 -3.79 -5.36 -18.30
N ASN A 247 -4.70 -6.04 -17.60
CA ASN A 247 -6.14 -5.78 -17.72
C ASN A 247 -6.54 -4.38 -17.22
N GLY A 248 -5.65 -3.76 -16.44
CA GLY A 248 -5.79 -2.43 -15.88
C GLY A 248 -4.43 -1.81 -15.58
N ALA A 249 -4.46 -0.71 -14.85
CA ALA A 249 -3.30 -0.06 -14.27
C ALA A 249 -2.46 -1.05 -13.48
N THR A 250 -1.16 -1.04 -13.72
CA THR A 250 -0.27 -1.96 -13.02
C THR A 250 -0.04 -1.49 -11.59
N CYS A 251 -0.68 -2.14 -10.62
CA CYS A 251 -0.55 -1.82 -9.19
C CYS A 251 0.80 -2.25 -8.60
N ALA A 252 1.04 -3.57 -8.53
CA ALA A 252 2.20 -4.16 -7.85
C ALA A 252 3.54 -3.60 -8.35
N ARG A 253 3.73 -3.62 -9.68
CA ARG A 253 5.01 -3.24 -10.30
C ARG A 253 5.35 -1.78 -10.10
N VAL A 254 4.37 -0.88 -10.30
CA VAL A 254 4.61 0.55 -10.09
C VAL A 254 5.01 0.79 -8.64
N SER A 255 4.29 0.24 -7.67
CA SER A 255 4.65 0.37 -6.25
C SER A 255 6.07 -0.15 -5.96
N ILE A 256 6.37 -1.39 -6.34
CA ILE A 256 7.68 -2.01 -6.10
C ILE A 256 8.81 -1.23 -6.77
N SER A 257 8.63 -0.79 -8.03
CA SER A 257 9.61 0.00 -8.74
C SER A 257 9.86 1.34 -8.06
N LEU A 258 8.81 2.02 -7.58
CA LEU A 258 8.94 3.29 -6.86
C LEU A 258 9.70 3.11 -5.53
N HIS A 259 9.49 2.02 -4.78
CA HIS A 259 10.25 1.71 -3.55
C HIS A 259 11.69 1.22 -3.81
N SER A 260 11.97 0.72 -5.02
CA SER A 260 13.29 0.21 -5.40
C SER A 260 14.30 1.32 -5.68
N LYS A 261 15.59 0.97 -5.71
CA LYS A 261 16.68 1.84 -6.15
C LYS A 261 16.81 1.85 -7.68
N SER A 262 15.84 1.34 -8.43
CA SER A 262 15.80 1.40 -9.90
C SER A 262 14.89 2.54 -10.38
N VAL A 263 15.07 2.95 -11.63
CA VAL A 263 14.18 3.89 -12.31
C VAL A 263 12.97 3.16 -12.88
N LEU A 264 11.77 3.64 -12.55
CA LEU A 264 10.54 3.22 -13.21
C LEU A 264 10.47 3.82 -14.62
N MET A 265 10.36 2.98 -15.64
CA MET A 265 10.00 3.33 -17.02
C MET A 265 8.53 2.97 -17.23
N MET A 266 7.64 3.96 -17.21
CA MET A 266 6.20 3.72 -17.22
C MET A 266 5.60 4.04 -18.58
N TYR A 267 4.99 3.05 -19.21
CA TYR A 267 4.22 3.26 -20.43
C TYR A 267 3.04 4.20 -20.18
N ASP A 268 2.74 5.06 -21.16
CA ASP A 268 1.53 5.85 -21.12
C ASP A 268 0.32 4.91 -21.06
N SER A 269 -0.54 5.22 -20.11
CA SER A 269 -1.69 4.40 -19.76
C SER A 269 -2.90 5.28 -19.65
N ASN A 270 -4.04 4.76 -20.11
CA ASN A 270 -5.32 5.37 -19.83
C ASN A 270 -5.79 5.05 -18.41
N ASN A 271 -5.28 4.01 -17.76
CA ASN A 271 -5.71 3.58 -16.44
C ASN A 271 -4.92 4.30 -15.33
N HIS A 272 -5.65 4.77 -14.32
CA HIS A 272 -5.10 5.50 -13.18
C HIS A 272 -5.42 4.80 -11.86
N LEU A 273 -4.43 4.81 -10.96
CA LEU A 273 -4.59 4.50 -9.53
C LEU A 273 -4.65 5.80 -8.71
N TYR A 274 -5.11 5.69 -7.46
CA TYR A 274 -5.39 6.86 -6.61
C TYR A 274 -4.20 7.83 -6.42
N TYR A 275 -2.97 7.35 -6.56
CA TYR A 275 -1.74 8.14 -6.37
C TYR A 275 -1.07 8.59 -7.67
N PHE A 276 -1.59 8.22 -8.84
CA PHE A 276 -0.94 8.51 -10.13
C PHE A 276 -0.88 10.01 -10.43
N ASP A 277 -1.86 10.79 -9.96
CA ASP A 277 -1.84 12.25 -10.10
C ASP A 277 -0.67 12.91 -9.32
N GLY A 278 -0.06 12.18 -8.38
CA GLY A 278 1.18 12.57 -7.69
C GLY A 278 2.47 12.17 -8.40
N LEU A 279 2.41 11.30 -9.41
CA LEU A 279 3.59 10.88 -10.15
C LEU A 279 3.92 11.92 -11.22
N ILE A 280 5.07 12.58 -11.06
CA ILE A 280 5.52 13.63 -11.96
C ILE A 280 6.53 13.02 -12.95
N PRO A 281 6.25 13.06 -14.28
CA PRO A 281 7.20 12.61 -15.30
C PRO A 281 8.56 13.28 -15.17
N TRP A 282 9.64 12.52 -15.41
CA TRP A 282 11.04 12.96 -15.26
C TRP A 282 11.44 13.38 -13.85
N THR A 283 10.56 13.19 -12.86
CA THR A 283 10.85 13.40 -11.43
C THR A 283 10.73 12.10 -10.67
N HIS A 284 9.63 11.35 -10.85
CA HIS A 284 9.40 10.07 -10.18
C HIS A 284 9.56 8.87 -11.12
N TYR A 285 9.49 9.08 -12.44
CA TYR A 285 9.59 8.01 -13.43
C TYR A 285 9.95 8.58 -14.82
N ILE A 286 10.35 7.72 -15.75
CA ILE A 286 10.55 8.06 -17.16
C ILE A 286 9.29 7.66 -17.96
N PRO A 287 8.59 8.61 -18.62
CA PRO A 287 7.42 8.30 -19.42
C PRO A 287 7.80 7.63 -20.75
N ILE A 288 7.11 6.54 -21.09
CA ILE A 288 7.32 5.77 -22.32
C ILE A 288 6.06 5.83 -23.17
N VAL A 289 6.14 6.38 -24.38
CA VAL A 289 4.98 6.43 -25.30
C VAL A 289 5.04 5.28 -26.31
N GLU A 290 6.26 4.88 -26.68
CA GLU A 290 6.53 3.78 -27.62
C GLU A 290 7.78 2.99 -27.22
N ASP A 291 7.88 1.75 -27.67
CA ASP A 291 8.97 0.83 -27.27
C ASP A 291 10.37 1.39 -27.57
N LEU A 292 10.50 2.13 -28.67
CA LEU A 292 11.76 2.77 -29.07
C LEU A 292 12.27 3.78 -28.03
N ASN A 293 11.39 4.37 -27.20
CA ASN A 293 11.81 5.30 -26.15
C ASN A 293 12.70 4.60 -25.11
N ILE A 294 12.46 3.31 -24.81
CA ILE A 294 13.30 2.55 -23.89
C ILE A 294 14.72 2.43 -24.43
N LEU A 295 14.87 2.08 -25.72
CA LEU A 295 16.19 1.96 -26.33
C LEU A 295 16.96 3.29 -26.31
N ARG A 296 16.28 4.41 -26.62
CA ARG A 296 16.88 5.76 -26.56
C ARG A 296 17.37 6.12 -25.16
N VAL A 297 16.59 5.80 -24.12
CA VAL A 297 16.98 6.06 -22.73
C VAL A 297 18.21 5.22 -22.35
N LEU A 298 18.31 3.98 -22.82
CA LEU A 298 19.47 3.13 -22.58
C LEU A 298 20.72 3.60 -23.35
N GLU A 299 20.58 4.03 -24.59
CA GLU A 299 21.66 4.58 -25.42
C GLU A 299 22.32 5.81 -24.77
N ASP A 300 21.53 6.70 -24.18
CA ASP A 300 22.03 7.90 -23.50
C ASP A 300 22.24 7.70 -21.97
N SER A 301 22.16 6.47 -21.47
CA SER A 301 22.12 6.20 -20.02
C SER A 301 23.35 6.70 -19.26
N ASP A 302 24.55 6.57 -19.82
CA ASP A 302 25.79 7.06 -19.20
C ASP A 302 25.85 8.59 -19.17
N ARG A 303 25.32 9.24 -20.21
CA ARG A 303 25.29 10.71 -20.32
C ARG A 303 24.34 11.34 -19.30
N PHE A 304 23.25 10.65 -18.96
CA PHE A 304 22.22 11.12 -18.03
C PHE A 304 22.20 10.36 -16.71
N GLU A 305 23.30 9.70 -16.34
CA GLU A 305 23.37 8.85 -15.15
C GLU A 305 22.95 9.59 -13.86
N GLU A 306 23.44 10.82 -13.67
CA GLU A 306 23.08 11.65 -12.50
C GLU A 306 21.58 11.99 -12.46
N VAL A 307 20.98 12.22 -13.63
CA VAL A 307 19.54 12.50 -13.73
C VAL A 307 18.73 11.25 -13.41
N HIS A 308 19.11 10.10 -13.96
CA HIS A 308 18.41 8.85 -13.75
C HIS A 308 18.52 8.37 -12.29
N SER A 309 19.70 8.48 -11.67
CA SER A 309 19.88 8.14 -10.26
C SER A 309 19.05 9.04 -9.33
N GLU A 310 18.95 10.34 -9.66
CA GLU A 310 18.09 11.26 -8.92
C GLU A 310 16.59 10.94 -9.11
N ILE A 311 16.16 10.49 -10.29
CA ILE A 311 14.78 10.01 -10.50
C ILE A 311 14.48 8.81 -9.59
N ALA A 312 15.37 7.81 -9.56
CA ALA A 312 15.21 6.64 -8.68
C ALA A 312 15.20 7.03 -7.18
N LYS A 313 15.99 8.03 -6.79
CA LYS A 313 15.96 8.54 -5.41
C LYS A 313 14.64 9.24 -5.09
N ARG A 314 14.14 10.08 -6.00
CA ARG A 314 12.88 10.83 -5.80
C ARG A 314 11.66 9.93 -5.81
N SER A 315 11.65 8.88 -6.65
CA SER A 315 10.58 7.88 -6.65
C SER A 315 10.47 7.18 -5.31
N ARG A 316 11.61 6.83 -4.69
CA ARG A 316 11.65 6.22 -3.36
C ARG A 316 11.11 7.13 -2.28
N VAL A 317 11.53 8.40 -2.29
CA VAL A 317 10.99 9.40 -1.36
C VAL A 317 9.48 9.52 -1.52
N PHE A 318 8.96 9.57 -2.75
CA PHE A 318 7.51 9.57 -2.99
C PHE A 318 6.83 8.32 -2.40
N ALA A 319 7.36 7.13 -2.68
CA ALA A 319 6.78 5.87 -2.22
C ALA A 319 6.78 5.75 -0.69
N GLN A 320 7.86 6.18 -0.03
CA GLN A 320 7.99 6.21 1.43
C GLN A 320 7.00 7.18 2.12
N GLN A 321 6.45 8.13 1.37
CA GLN A 321 5.49 9.11 1.90
C GLN A 321 4.04 8.77 1.56
N ILE A 322 3.80 8.22 0.36
CA ILE A 322 2.45 8.05 -0.18
C ILE A 322 2.01 6.58 -0.20
N LEU A 323 2.95 5.65 -0.33
CA LEU A 323 2.68 4.21 -0.51
C LEU A 323 3.09 3.40 0.72
N THR A 324 2.81 3.93 1.91
CA THR A 324 2.90 3.19 3.17
C THR A 324 1.51 2.74 3.62
N ARG A 325 1.43 1.71 4.47
CA ARG A 325 0.16 1.26 5.03
C ARG A 325 -0.59 2.41 5.72
N HIS A 326 0.12 3.20 6.53
CA HIS A 326 -0.43 4.37 7.18
C HIS A 326 -1.02 5.39 6.18
N ALA A 327 -0.27 5.75 5.14
CA ALA A 327 -0.70 6.70 4.12
C ALA A 327 -1.95 6.21 3.36
N ILE A 328 -1.95 4.93 2.98
CA ILE A 328 -3.07 4.26 2.31
C ILE A 328 -4.35 4.30 3.17
N LEU A 329 -4.25 3.96 4.45
CA LEU A 329 -5.39 3.98 5.36
C LEU A 329 -5.88 5.41 5.65
N SER A 330 -4.96 6.37 5.78
CA SER A 330 -5.32 7.78 5.99
C SER A 330 -6.04 8.38 4.79
N TYR A 331 -5.53 8.14 3.58
CA TYR A 331 -6.20 8.52 2.33
C TYR A 331 -7.59 7.90 2.26
N THR A 332 -7.69 6.59 2.54
CA THR A 332 -8.97 5.87 2.53
C THR A 332 -9.98 6.49 3.50
N ALA A 333 -9.58 6.78 4.74
CA ALA A 333 -10.47 7.39 5.72
C ALA A 333 -10.97 8.79 5.29
N ARG A 334 -10.08 9.62 4.71
CA ARG A 334 -10.44 10.94 4.18
C ARG A 334 -11.41 10.85 3.01
N LEU A 335 -11.18 9.91 2.09
CA LEU A 335 -12.06 9.64 0.97
C LEU A 335 -13.46 9.24 1.45
N LEU A 336 -13.55 8.35 2.45
CA LEU A 336 -14.83 7.92 3.04
C LEU A 336 -15.53 9.05 3.79
N GLN A 337 -14.80 9.85 4.56
CA GLN A 337 -15.41 10.98 5.27
C GLN A 337 -15.96 12.02 4.29
N ASN A 338 -15.23 12.34 3.21
CA ASN A 338 -15.75 13.21 2.16
C ASN A 338 -16.99 12.60 1.50
N TYR A 339 -17.02 11.29 1.26
CA TYR A 339 -18.21 10.61 0.77
C TYR A 339 -19.41 10.79 1.69
N ILE A 340 -19.23 10.58 2.99
CA ILE A 340 -20.30 10.71 3.99
C ILE A 340 -20.79 12.17 4.07
N ASN A 341 -19.88 13.15 3.99
CA ASN A 341 -20.26 14.56 4.02
C ASN A 341 -21.12 14.95 2.81
N GLU A 342 -20.81 14.40 1.64
CA GLU A 342 -21.52 14.71 0.39
C GLU A 342 -22.82 13.89 0.21
N PHE A 343 -22.83 12.62 0.62
CA PHE A 343 -23.89 11.66 0.25
C PHE A 343 -24.47 10.85 1.43
N GLY A 344 -23.97 11.03 2.65
CA GLY A 344 -24.43 10.30 3.84
C GLY A 344 -25.86 10.67 4.26
N SER A 345 -26.42 9.87 5.18
CA SER A 345 -27.74 10.14 5.78
C SER A 345 -27.65 11.13 6.95
N ASP A 346 -26.50 11.14 7.63
CA ASP A 346 -26.19 12.02 8.74
C ASP A 346 -24.88 12.76 8.40
N GLY A 347 -24.98 14.03 8.02
CA GLY A 347 -23.82 14.88 7.72
C GLY A 347 -22.96 15.09 8.95
N GLY A 348 -22.10 14.12 9.26
CA GLY A 348 -21.16 14.17 10.38
C GLY A 348 -19.98 15.05 10.03
N VAL A 349 -19.72 16.09 10.82
CA VAL A 349 -18.44 16.81 10.78
C VAL A 349 -17.35 15.85 11.25
N VAL A 350 -16.21 15.85 10.56
CA VAL A 350 -14.97 15.20 10.98
C VAL A 350 -14.79 15.37 12.49
N ALA A 351 -14.86 14.29 13.27
CA ALA A 351 -14.28 14.33 14.60
C ALA A 351 -12.80 14.66 14.37
N ASN A 352 -12.38 15.85 14.81
CA ASN A 352 -11.03 16.38 14.64
C ASN A 352 -9.98 15.27 14.69
N ASP A 353 -8.97 15.41 13.82
CA ASP A 353 -7.72 14.65 13.70
C ASP A 353 -7.00 14.54 15.07
N HIS A 354 -7.60 13.78 15.97
CA HIS A 354 -7.02 13.26 17.19
C HIS A 354 -6.90 11.75 16.99
N SER A 355 -6.33 11.33 15.86
CA SER A 355 -5.57 10.09 15.94
C SER A 355 -4.35 10.45 16.79
N ASP A 356 -4.29 9.86 17.98
CA ASP A 356 -3.07 9.87 18.77
C ASP A 356 -1.92 9.38 17.89
N PRO A 357 -0.69 9.88 18.05
CA PRO A 357 0.42 9.35 17.28
C PRO A 357 0.59 7.86 17.52
N PHE A 358 1.16 7.17 16.55
CA PHE A 358 1.36 5.74 16.71
C PHE A 358 2.55 5.17 15.97
N VAL A 359 2.81 3.90 16.21
CA VAL A 359 3.89 3.14 15.59
C VAL A 359 3.27 1.86 15.06
N ASP A 360 3.39 1.64 13.75
CA ASP A 360 3.19 0.32 13.14
C ASP A 360 4.40 -0.56 13.49
N SER A 361 4.20 -1.88 13.54
CA SER A 361 5.30 -2.79 13.78
C SER A 361 5.22 -4.05 12.95
N ARG A 362 6.42 -4.52 12.60
CA ARG A 362 6.66 -5.79 11.93
C ARG A 362 7.52 -6.64 12.84
N VAL A 363 7.16 -7.89 13.03
CA VAL A 363 7.93 -8.83 13.85
C VAL A 363 8.35 -10.03 13.02
N HIS A 364 9.55 -10.54 13.25
CA HIS A 364 9.97 -11.82 12.70
C HIS A 364 9.79 -12.90 13.75
N LEU A 365 8.99 -13.91 13.44
CA LEU A 365 8.64 -14.99 14.34
C LEU A 365 9.42 -16.26 13.97
N GLN A 366 10.02 -16.88 14.98
CA GLN A 366 10.83 -18.07 14.81
C GLN A 366 10.02 -19.22 14.18
N GLY A 367 10.52 -19.72 13.06
CA GLY A 367 9.90 -20.81 12.30
C GLY A 367 8.61 -20.42 11.57
N VAL A 368 8.29 -19.12 11.48
CA VAL A 368 7.11 -18.60 10.75
C VAL A 368 7.54 -17.56 9.71
N GLY A 369 8.41 -16.62 10.06
CA GLY A 369 8.79 -15.49 9.22
C GLY A 369 8.16 -14.18 9.68
N ASP A 370 8.00 -13.22 8.76
CA ASP A 370 7.52 -11.89 9.11
C ASP A 370 6.00 -11.83 9.33
N TYR A 371 5.59 -11.17 10.40
CA TYR A 371 4.20 -10.96 10.81
C TYR A 371 3.94 -9.46 11.03
N TYR A 372 2.78 -9.00 10.56
CA TYR A 372 2.31 -7.62 10.73
C TYR A 372 1.08 -7.65 11.64
N ALA A 373 1.05 -6.78 12.64
CA ALA A 373 -0.14 -6.59 13.47
C ALA A 373 -0.77 -5.21 13.21
N ASP A 374 -2.05 -5.10 13.57
CA ASP A 374 -2.75 -3.83 13.59
C ASP A 374 -2.12 -2.86 14.59
N PHE A 375 -2.28 -1.56 14.33
CA PHE A 375 -1.94 -0.52 15.30
C PHE A 375 -2.69 -0.74 16.63
N GLY A 376 -1.97 -0.67 17.75
CA GLY A 376 -2.51 -0.86 19.09
C GLY A 376 -2.84 -2.31 19.43
N ALA A 377 -2.59 -3.26 18.50
CA ALA A 377 -2.72 -4.68 18.76
C ALA A 377 -1.43 -5.26 19.35
N TRP A 378 -1.53 -6.50 19.84
CA TRP A 378 -0.38 -7.29 20.21
C TRP A 378 0.34 -7.79 18.95
N ASN A 379 1.63 -7.53 18.88
CA ASN A 379 2.54 -7.92 17.83
C ASN A 379 3.24 -9.21 18.21
N GLY A 380 2.94 -10.29 17.49
CA GLY A 380 3.48 -11.63 17.72
C GLY A 380 2.39 -12.68 17.70
N LEU A 381 2.79 -13.95 17.79
CA LEU A 381 1.87 -15.09 17.86
C LEU A 381 2.17 -15.88 19.12
N GLU A 382 1.12 -16.32 19.81
CA GLU A 382 1.26 -17.14 21.00
C GLU A 382 2.08 -18.41 20.70
N GLY A 383 3.02 -18.73 21.59
CA GLY A 383 3.94 -19.85 21.44
C GLY A 383 5.04 -19.67 20.39
N ARG A 384 5.17 -18.48 19.76
CA ARG A 384 6.22 -18.19 18.78
C ARG A 384 7.16 -17.09 19.29
N PRO A 385 8.44 -17.41 19.56
CA PRO A 385 9.44 -16.41 19.89
C PRO A 385 9.63 -15.38 18.78
N ILE A 386 9.84 -14.12 19.17
CA ILE A 386 10.23 -13.02 18.28
C ILE A 386 11.74 -13.04 18.15
N GLU A 387 12.28 -13.07 16.92
CA GLU A 387 13.72 -12.95 16.64
C GLU A 387 14.14 -11.50 16.39
N GLY A 388 13.20 -10.64 16.06
CA GLY A 388 13.43 -9.21 15.92
C GLY A 388 12.19 -8.50 15.39
N PHE A 389 12.28 -7.18 15.36
CA PHE A 389 11.16 -6.32 15.00
C PHE A 389 11.62 -5.02 14.36
N THR A 390 10.67 -4.36 13.72
CA THR A 390 10.80 -3.01 13.18
C THR A 390 9.66 -2.18 13.72
N LEU A 391 9.96 -0.95 14.13
CA LEU A 391 8.97 0.07 14.45
C LEU A 391 8.92 1.09 13.31
N ILE A 392 7.72 1.44 12.88
CA ILE A 392 7.46 2.37 11.79
C ILE A 392 6.56 3.48 12.37
N PRO A 393 7.12 4.63 12.74
CA PRO A 393 6.39 5.82 13.14
C PRO A 393 5.32 6.14 12.12
N ALA A 394 4.15 6.44 12.66
CA ALA A 394 2.95 6.74 11.91
C ALA A 394 2.25 7.89 12.62
N ASN A 395 1.49 8.67 11.85
CA ASN A 395 0.64 9.74 12.35
C ASN A 395 1.32 10.74 13.33
N GLY A 396 1.82 11.88 12.84
CA GLY A 396 2.37 12.92 13.74
C GLY A 396 3.72 12.56 14.39
N LEU A 397 4.27 11.38 14.08
CA LEU A 397 5.66 11.00 14.29
C LEU A 397 6.39 10.90 12.95
N ILE A 398 7.69 11.18 12.95
CA ILE A 398 8.62 10.97 11.82
C ILE A 398 9.68 9.96 12.25
N SER A 399 10.45 9.45 11.29
CA SER A 399 11.55 8.50 11.50
C SER A 399 12.44 8.89 12.68
N GLU A 400 12.84 10.16 12.74
CA GLU A 400 13.73 10.68 13.77
C GLU A 400 13.10 10.76 15.16
N HIS A 401 11.78 10.63 15.30
CA HIS A 401 11.09 10.70 16.58
C HIS A 401 11.11 9.39 17.38
N VAL A 402 11.51 8.26 16.79
CA VAL A 402 11.49 6.96 17.47
C VAL A 402 12.87 6.32 17.42
N GLY A 403 13.33 5.85 18.58
CA GLY A 403 14.50 4.97 18.70
C GLY A 403 14.09 3.69 19.42
N TYR A 404 14.70 2.55 19.07
CA TYR A 404 14.36 1.27 19.69
C TYR A 404 15.53 0.31 19.74
N ALA A 405 15.48 -0.56 20.75
CA ALA A 405 16.52 -1.53 21.02
C ALA A 405 15.95 -2.87 21.47
N ALA A 406 16.74 -3.91 21.27
CA ALA A 406 16.39 -5.28 21.64
C ALA A 406 17.61 -6.01 22.19
N ILE A 407 17.38 -6.97 23.08
CA ILE A 407 18.41 -7.90 23.55
C ILE A 407 18.07 -9.31 23.11
N ALA A 408 19.00 -9.97 22.43
CA ALA A 408 18.87 -11.36 22.02
C ALA A 408 19.29 -12.32 23.14
N GLU A 409 18.94 -13.59 22.99
CA GLU A 409 19.21 -14.64 23.97
C GLU A 409 20.68 -14.93 24.23
N ASP A 410 21.55 -14.62 23.28
CA ASP A 410 23.00 -14.71 23.41
C ASP A 410 23.63 -13.47 24.06
N GLY A 411 22.80 -12.51 24.49
CA GLY A 411 23.20 -11.28 25.15
C GLY A 411 23.57 -10.13 24.20
N ARG A 412 23.51 -10.32 22.87
CA ARG A 412 23.72 -9.21 21.93
C ARG A 412 22.61 -8.17 22.06
N VAL A 413 23.00 -6.90 22.02
CA VAL A 413 22.08 -5.76 22.02
C VAL A 413 22.10 -5.10 20.64
N PHE A 414 20.90 -4.84 20.12
CA PHE A 414 20.66 -4.17 18.85
C PHE A 414 20.06 -2.80 19.13
N HIS A 415 20.50 -1.78 18.40
CA HIS A 415 20.00 -0.41 18.53
C HIS A 415 19.65 0.14 17.16
N VAL A 416 18.52 0.83 17.07
CA VAL A 416 18.05 1.52 15.88
C VAL A 416 17.72 2.96 16.26
N ASP A 417 18.40 3.89 15.59
CA ASP A 417 18.09 5.32 15.59
C ASP A 417 17.34 5.65 14.32
N GLY A 418 16.02 5.81 14.40
CA GLY A 418 15.17 5.99 13.23
C GLY A 418 14.13 4.89 13.09
N ASP A 419 13.48 4.82 11.93
CA ASP A 419 12.42 3.87 11.66
C ASP A 419 12.75 2.88 10.55
N GLY A 420 11.89 1.87 10.40
CA GLY A 420 11.90 0.98 9.24
C GLY A 420 13.04 -0.04 9.25
N LEU A 421 14.09 0.17 10.05
CA LEU A 421 15.23 -0.72 10.16
C LEU A 421 14.94 -1.89 11.11
N TYR A 422 15.53 -3.04 10.81
CA TYR A 422 15.32 -4.23 11.62
C TYR A 422 16.17 -4.21 12.90
N CYS A 423 15.54 -4.48 14.05
CA CYS A 423 16.18 -4.63 15.36
C CYS A 423 16.10 -6.10 15.82
N GLY A 424 17.24 -6.81 15.84
CA GLY A 424 17.34 -8.19 16.32
C GLY A 424 18.11 -9.13 15.39
N THR A 425 17.84 -10.42 15.52
CA THR A 425 18.58 -11.57 14.96
C THR A 425 17.80 -12.32 13.87
N ARG A 426 17.20 -11.59 12.91
CA ARG A 426 16.36 -12.17 11.84
C ARG A 426 17.00 -13.38 11.18
N GLY A 427 16.29 -14.51 11.14
CA GLY A 427 16.71 -15.71 10.45
C GLY A 427 17.89 -16.45 11.11
N GLN A 428 18.30 -16.05 12.31
CA GLN A 428 19.37 -16.70 13.06
C GLN A 428 18.84 -17.70 14.09
N SER A 429 17.52 -17.89 14.21
CA SER A 429 16.89 -18.76 15.22
C SER A 429 17.23 -18.38 16.67
N LEU A 430 17.52 -17.10 16.91
CA LEU A 430 17.81 -16.56 18.23
C LEU A 430 16.67 -15.65 18.65
N ALA A 431 16.04 -15.98 19.78
CA ALA A 431 14.92 -15.21 20.29
C ALA A 431 15.38 -13.93 21.00
N LEU A 432 14.55 -12.90 20.93
CA LEU A 432 14.66 -11.73 21.79
C LEU A 432 14.24 -12.08 23.22
N ARG A 433 14.93 -11.47 24.18
CA ARG A 433 14.68 -11.57 25.63
C ARG A 433 14.10 -10.27 26.20
N GLY A 434 13.99 -9.23 25.39
CA GLY A 434 13.36 -7.98 25.78
C GLY A 434 13.54 -6.92 24.72
N MET A 435 12.71 -5.90 24.80
CA MET A 435 12.79 -4.72 23.96
C MET A 435 12.61 -3.43 24.76
N THR A 436 13.04 -2.32 24.17
CA THR A 436 12.66 -0.98 24.59
C THR A 436 12.50 -0.10 23.35
N ALA A 437 11.76 0.98 23.51
CA ALA A 437 11.55 2.00 22.51
C ALA A 437 11.42 3.34 23.24
N GLN A 438 11.79 4.42 22.57
CA GLN A 438 11.72 5.76 23.11
C GLN A 438 11.22 6.73 22.06
N LEU A 439 10.53 7.77 22.54
CA LEU A 439 10.31 8.98 21.76
C LEU A 439 11.49 9.91 21.94
N GLN A 440 11.84 10.65 20.89
CA GLN A 440 12.97 11.58 20.91
C GLN A 440 12.71 12.76 19.98
N ASN A 441 13.67 13.71 19.95
CA ASN A 441 13.62 14.89 19.08
C ASN A 441 12.34 15.73 19.26
N GLY A 442 11.86 15.87 20.50
CA GLY A 442 10.71 16.70 20.86
C GLY A 442 9.35 16.00 20.75
N ALA A 443 9.31 14.73 20.33
CA ALA A 443 8.10 13.91 20.41
C ALA A 443 7.79 13.47 21.85
N ASP A 444 8.83 13.24 22.66
CA ASP A 444 8.77 12.91 24.09
C ASP A 444 8.22 14.05 24.96
N GLU A 445 8.26 15.29 24.49
CA GLU A 445 7.62 16.43 25.14
C GLU A 445 6.10 16.50 24.90
N LYS A 446 5.62 15.85 23.84
CA LYS A 446 4.23 15.90 23.38
C LYS A 446 3.45 14.65 23.73
N TYR A 447 4.14 13.52 23.76
CA TYR A 447 3.53 12.20 23.85
C TYR A 447 4.27 11.30 24.83
N GLN A 448 3.52 10.41 25.46
CA GLN A 448 4.04 9.35 26.31
C GLN A 448 3.89 8.02 25.58
N MET A 449 4.93 7.21 25.61
CA MET A 449 4.94 5.85 25.07
C MET A 449 4.87 4.83 26.20
N THR A 450 4.07 3.79 26.03
CA THR A 450 3.98 2.62 26.90
C THR A 450 4.24 1.37 26.08
N ILE A 451 5.08 0.49 26.58
CA ILE A 451 5.47 -0.76 25.93
C ILE A 451 5.00 -1.89 26.84
N MET A 452 4.18 -2.78 26.31
CA MET A 452 3.74 -3.99 26.98
C MET A 452 4.38 -5.19 26.30
N GLU A 453 4.97 -6.09 27.07
CA GLU A 453 5.69 -7.27 26.61
C GLU A 453 5.09 -8.54 27.22
N ARG A 454 5.09 -9.63 26.46
CA ARG A 454 4.67 -10.97 26.86
C ARG A 454 5.76 -11.97 26.56
N PHE A 455 6.03 -12.84 27.52
CA PHE A 455 7.08 -13.85 27.44
C PHE A 455 6.52 -15.27 27.42
N ALA A 456 7.30 -16.22 26.92
CA ALA A 456 6.87 -17.60 26.73
C ALA A 456 6.53 -18.35 28.03
N ASP A 457 7.01 -17.87 29.18
CA ASP A 457 6.68 -18.39 30.51
C ASP A 457 5.39 -17.78 31.09
N GLY A 458 4.68 -16.97 30.31
CA GLY A 458 3.46 -16.28 30.73
C GLY A 458 3.71 -14.98 31.50
N HIS A 459 4.98 -14.57 31.68
CA HIS A 459 5.28 -13.28 32.28
C HIS A 459 4.83 -12.13 31.37
N GLU A 460 4.25 -11.09 31.96
CA GLU A 460 3.93 -9.84 31.29
C GLU A 460 4.67 -8.68 31.96
N ARG A 461 5.17 -7.75 31.14
CA ARG A 461 5.87 -6.56 31.61
C ARG A 461 5.30 -5.32 30.93
N THR A 462 5.19 -4.22 31.67
CA THR A 462 4.80 -2.91 31.13
C THR A 462 5.86 -1.88 31.51
N ASN A 463 6.46 -1.25 30.51
CA ASN A 463 7.51 -0.24 30.67
C ASN A 463 7.08 1.09 30.03
N ARG A 464 7.60 2.20 30.55
CA ARG A 464 7.49 3.49 29.86
C ARG A 464 8.56 3.58 28.76
N GLY A 465 8.24 4.32 27.70
CA GLY A 465 9.22 4.57 26.64
C GLY A 465 10.46 5.29 27.18
N GLY A 466 11.64 4.85 26.75
CA GLY A 466 12.93 5.33 27.25
C GLY A 466 13.43 4.65 28.53
N GLU A 467 12.68 3.71 29.10
CA GLU A 467 13.18 2.91 30.22
C GLU A 467 14.28 1.92 29.77
N MET A 468 15.15 1.58 30.73
CA MET A 468 16.30 0.70 30.52
C MET A 468 15.86 -0.65 29.95
N LEU A 469 16.52 -1.08 28.88
CA LEU A 469 16.32 -2.41 28.30
C LEU A 469 16.74 -3.50 29.30
N ILE A 470 15.77 -4.32 29.74
CA ILE A 470 15.99 -5.42 30.68
C ILE A 470 15.69 -6.75 29.98
N ALA A 471 16.65 -7.67 30.00
CA ALA A 471 16.43 -9.03 29.51
C ALA A 471 15.57 -9.82 30.50
N HIS A 472 14.61 -10.59 29.97
CA HIS A 472 13.88 -11.61 30.70
C HIS A 472 14.48 -12.99 30.47
N THR A 473 14.24 -13.92 31.39
CA THR A 473 14.76 -15.30 31.29
C THR A 473 14.06 -16.12 30.22
N ALA A 474 12.78 -15.84 29.91
CA ALA A 474 12.03 -16.48 28.84
C ALA A 474 12.02 -15.65 27.55
N PRO A 475 11.84 -16.29 26.36
CA PRO A 475 11.72 -15.58 25.09
C PRO A 475 10.54 -14.60 25.06
N LEU A 476 10.73 -13.44 24.43
CA LEU A 476 9.67 -12.52 24.07
C LEU A 476 8.81 -13.15 22.96
N ILE A 477 7.50 -13.24 23.17
CA ILE A 477 6.56 -13.85 22.22
C ILE A 477 5.58 -12.85 21.63
N SER A 478 5.29 -11.76 22.34
CA SER A 478 4.54 -10.63 21.78
C SER A 478 4.81 -9.32 22.53
N PHE A 479 4.55 -8.20 21.86
CA PHE A 479 4.56 -6.88 22.49
C PHE A 479 3.48 -5.96 21.92
N ARG A 480 3.15 -4.89 22.63
CA ARG A 480 2.23 -3.84 22.18
C ARG A 480 2.83 -2.48 22.55
N ILE A 481 2.73 -1.52 21.64
CA ILE A 481 3.14 -0.14 21.89
C ILE A 481 1.91 0.75 21.83
N ASP A 482 1.69 1.49 22.91
CA ASP A 482 0.68 2.54 22.99
C ASP A 482 1.39 3.88 23.09
N ILE A 483 0.94 4.85 22.30
CA ILE A 483 1.42 6.24 22.38
C ILE A 483 0.21 7.14 22.59
N LYS A 484 0.30 8.06 23.55
CA LYS A 484 -0.79 8.96 23.93
C LYS A 484 -0.26 10.38 24.14
N PRO A 485 -1.06 11.43 23.90
CA PRO A 485 -0.73 12.79 24.31
C PRO A 485 -0.42 12.88 25.80
N ILE A 486 0.59 13.68 26.15
CA ILE A 486 0.81 14.10 27.52
C ILE A 486 -0.27 15.12 27.84
N GLU A 487 -1.20 14.78 28.74
CA GLU A 487 -2.13 15.75 29.28
C GLU A 487 -1.33 16.80 30.05
N LYS A 488 -1.18 18.01 29.47
CA LYS A 488 -0.81 19.16 30.28
C LYS A 488 -1.94 19.37 31.26
N GLU A 489 -1.69 19.15 32.55
CA GLU A 489 -2.56 19.65 33.61
C GLU A 489 -2.92 21.08 33.21
N LYS A 490 -4.22 21.33 32.99
CA LYS A 490 -4.71 22.69 32.88
C LYS A 490 -4.32 23.36 34.19
N LEU A 491 -3.22 24.11 34.18
CA LEU A 491 -2.87 25.03 35.25
C LEU A 491 -4.12 25.86 35.46
N LYS A 492 -4.86 25.58 36.55
CA LYS A 492 -5.91 26.47 37.00
C LYS A 492 -5.21 27.81 37.18
N PRO A 493 -5.66 28.87 36.49
CA PRO A 493 -5.07 30.16 36.71
C PRO A 493 -5.14 30.48 38.21
N TRP A 494 -4.06 31.05 38.74
CA TRP A 494 -3.91 31.36 40.17
C TRP A 494 -5.01 32.28 40.73
N TRP A 495 -5.85 32.88 39.87
CA TRP A 495 -7.01 33.69 40.26
C TRP A 495 -8.28 32.90 40.64
N ASN A 496 -8.30 31.57 40.51
CA ASN A 496 -9.48 30.74 40.88
C ASN A 496 -9.53 30.29 42.36
N PHE A 497 -8.79 30.94 43.27
CA PHE A 497 -8.77 30.62 44.70
C PHE A 497 -9.56 31.59 45.61
N TRP A 498 -10.34 32.52 45.04
CA TRP A 498 -11.25 33.38 45.81
C TRP A 498 -12.65 33.36 45.20
N SER A 499 -13.47 32.40 45.66
CA SER A 499 -14.93 32.43 45.58
C SER A 499 -15.51 31.81 46.84
#